data_AF-A0A397FLB5-F1
#
_entry.id   AF-A0A397FLB5-F1
#
_cell.length_a   1.000
_cell.length_b   1.000
_cell.length_c   1.000
_cell.angle_alpha   90.00
_cell.angle_beta   90.00
_cell.angle_gamma   90.00
#
_symmetry.space_group_name_H-M   'P 1'
#
loop_
_entity.id
_entity.type
_entity.pdbx_description
1 polymer ?
#
loop_
_entity_poly.entity_id
_entity_poly.type
_entity_poly.pdbx_seq_one_letter_code
_entity_poly.pdbx_strand_id
1 'polypeptide(L)'
;MLDEALMRPGRLEVQMEINLPDEKGRAQILTIHTQRAKDNGFLDDSVVSDLSHCLAPVTKEYLNLAQRTKNFSGAEIEGLVRAATAHALSRGTMRLSDALLRGFYEAHDDVANARAVFEKVRHRLASSFRSLDERAAIVCAQIELELRHGAFDAALEFARAACRQKPVMRSLKLWHLRVDLEESLGDVPSTRSAYEHLIDLKLATPGLVLQFTAYLETHAYYEHAFHVYEKAVQLFPAFPHAKPIWTAYLAAFTHRYQGTKLERARDLYQQVLNVAP
;
A
#
# COMPACT_ATOMS: atom_id res chain seq x y z
N MET A 1 -5.88 22.39 -18.39
CA MET A 1 -5.79 23.19 -19.64
C MET A 1 -4.45 22.88 -20.28
N LEU A 2 -4.43 22.64 -21.59
CA LEU A 2 -3.20 22.48 -22.36
C LEU A 2 -2.66 23.86 -22.74
N ASP A 3 -1.33 23.97 -22.86
CA ASP A 3 -0.65 25.19 -23.27
C ASP A 3 -0.99 25.53 -24.73
N GLU A 4 -1.35 26.79 -24.98
CA GLU A 4 -1.69 27.34 -26.30
C GLU A 4 -0.51 27.22 -27.29
N ALA A 5 0.73 27.13 -26.79
CA ALA A 5 1.91 26.86 -27.60
C ALA A 5 1.90 25.46 -28.25
N LEU A 6 1.23 24.47 -27.64
CA LEU A 6 1.10 23.10 -28.17
C LEU A 6 0.04 22.99 -29.29
N MET A 7 -0.85 23.98 -29.39
CA MET A 7 -1.94 24.04 -30.38
C MET A 7 -1.53 24.68 -31.71
N ARG A 8 -0.25 25.10 -31.84
CA ARG A 8 0.26 25.70 -33.07
C ARG A 8 0.35 24.66 -34.21
N PRO A 9 0.07 25.05 -35.46
CA PRO A 9 0.18 24.16 -36.62
C PRO A 9 1.57 23.48 -36.70
N GLY A 10 1.61 22.16 -36.92
CA GLY A 10 2.84 21.35 -37.01
C GLY A 10 3.31 20.65 -35.72
N ARG A 11 2.47 20.58 -34.68
CA ARG A 11 2.75 19.86 -33.42
C ARG A 11 1.68 18.83 -33.06
N LEU A 12 0.43 19.27 -32.83
CA LEU A 12 -0.72 18.43 -32.54
C LEU A 12 -1.80 18.71 -33.60
N GLU A 13 -1.74 17.98 -34.71
CA GLU A 13 -2.56 18.26 -35.91
C GLU A 13 -3.98 17.68 -35.82
N VAL A 14 -4.18 16.64 -35.01
CA VAL A 14 -5.49 16.00 -34.82
C VAL A 14 -5.93 16.13 -33.37
N GLN A 15 -6.95 16.94 -33.15
CA GLN A 15 -7.60 17.10 -31.84
C GLN A 15 -8.85 16.23 -31.84
N MET A 16 -8.81 15.12 -31.09
CA MET A 16 -9.98 14.29 -30.84
C MET A 16 -10.55 14.62 -29.47
N GLU A 17 -11.70 15.29 -29.45
CA GLU A 17 -12.46 15.50 -28.23
C GLU A 17 -13.19 14.22 -27.84
N ILE A 18 -12.90 13.70 -26.65
CA ILE A 18 -13.62 12.55 -26.08
C ILE A 18 -14.71 13.10 -25.17
N ASN A 19 -15.95 13.01 -25.63
CA ASN A 19 -17.12 13.36 -24.83
C ASN A 19 -17.29 12.40 -23.64
N LEU A 20 -18.03 12.86 -22.62
CA LEU A 20 -18.42 11.99 -21.52
C LEU A 20 -19.22 10.78 -22.05
N PRO A 21 -18.98 9.58 -21.49
CA PRO A 21 -19.67 8.38 -21.93
C PRO A 21 -21.17 8.48 -21.71
N ASP A 22 -21.95 8.02 -22.69
CA ASP A 22 -23.38 7.83 -22.57
C ASP A 22 -23.69 6.67 -21.60
N GLU A 23 -24.96 6.42 -21.30
CA GLU A 23 -25.35 5.36 -20.37
C GLU A 23 -24.85 3.97 -20.82
N LYS A 24 -24.86 3.70 -22.12
CA LYS A 24 -24.32 2.47 -22.70
C LYS A 24 -22.81 2.38 -22.55
N GLY A 25 -22.09 3.47 -22.83
CA GLY A 25 -20.65 3.56 -22.64
C GLY A 25 -20.25 3.35 -21.18
N ARG A 26 -20.98 3.95 -20.22
CA ARG A 26 -20.72 3.73 -18.79
C ARG A 26 -20.95 2.28 -18.38
N ALA A 27 -22.02 1.64 -18.86
CA ALA A 27 -22.27 0.21 -18.61
C ALA A 27 -21.16 -0.68 -19.18
N GLN A 28 -20.64 -0.37 -20.37
CA GLN A 28 -19.51 -1.08 -20.97
C GLN A 28 -18.23 -0.89 -20.17
N ILE A 29 -17.90 0.34 -19.77
CA ILE A 29 -16.71 0.64 -18.95
C ILE A 29 -16.77 -0.11 -17.62
N LEU A 30 -17.91 -0.06 -16.92
CA LEU A 30 -18.14 -0.83 -15.69
C LEU A 30 -17.94 -2.33 -15.93
N THR A 31 -18.48 -2.89 -17.01
CA THR A 31 -18.32 -4.31 -17.36
C THR A 31 -16.86 -4.67 -17.59
N ILE A 32 -16.11 -3.87 -18.35
CA ILE A 32 -14.68 -4.12 -18.62
C ILE A 32 -13.86 -4.15 -17.32
N HIS A 33 -14.06 -3.17 -16.44
CA HIS A 33 -13.29 -3.08 -15.19
C HIS A 33 -13.74 -4.10 -14.12
N THR A 34 -14.93 -4.68 -14.26
CA THR A 34 -15.46 -5.71 -13.33
C THR A 34 -15.34 -7.13 -13.86
N GLN A 35 -15.06 -7.33 -15.15
CA GLN A 35 -15.01 -8.66 -15.80
C GLN A 35 -14.03 -9.62 -15.10
N ARG A 36 -12.81 -9.16 -14.79
CA ARG A 36 -11.82 -9.98 -14.08
C ARG A 36 -12.30 -10.39 -12.68
N ALA A 37 -13.03 -9.51 -11.98
CA ALA A 37 -13.58 -9.83 -10.67
C ALA A 37 -14.74 -10.84 -10.79
N LYS A 38 -15.56 -10.71 -11.84
CA LYS A 38 -16.63 -11.65 -12.17
C LYS A 38 -16.11 -13.05 -12.49
N ASP A 39 -15.12 -13.15 -13.39
CA ASP A 39 -14.54 -14.43 -13.83
C ASP A 39 -13.88 -15.20 -12.67
N ASN A 40 -13.34 -14.45 -11.70
CA ASN A 40 -12.74 -15.02 -10.50
C ASN A 40 -13.76 -15.31 -9.38
N GLY A 41 -15.05 -14.98 -9.57
CA GLY A 41 -16.09 -15.19 -8.56
C GLY A 41 -15.99 -14.27 -7.34
N PHE A 42 -15.39 -13.09 -7.48
CA PHE A 42 -15.24 -12.12 -6.38
C PHE A 42 -16.39 -11.12 -6.25
N LEU A 43 -17.33 -11.10 -7.20
CA LEU A 43 -18.48 -10.22 -7.17
C LEU A 43 -19.66 -10.91 -6.48
N ASP A 44 -20.34 -10.17 -5.61
CA ASP A 44 -21.61 -10.60 -5.01
C ASP A 44 -22.69 -10.75 -6.08
N ASP A 45 -23.59 -11.72 -5.90
CA ASP A 45 -24.69 -12.00 -6.85
C ASP A 45 -25.55 -10.77 -7.13
N SER A 46 -25.74 -9.89 -6.14
CA SER A 46 -26.45 -8.62 -6.31
C SER A 46 -25.76 -7.67 -7.29
N VAL A 47 -24.42 -7.62 -7.25
CA VAL A 47 -23.61 -6.78 -8.14
C VAL A 47 -23.55 -7.38 -9.54
N VAL A 48 -23.45 -8.71 -9.63
CA VAL A 48 -23.51 -9.42 -10.93
C VAL A 48 -24.86 -9.19 -11.61
N SER A 49 -25.95 -9.25 -10.83
CA SER A 49 -27.30 -8.95 -11.30
C SER A 49 -27.40 -7.51 -11.81
N ASP A 50 -26.97 -6.51 -11.03
CA ASP A 50 -27.00 -5.10 -11.45
C ASP A 50 -26.15 -4.86 -12.72
N LEU A 51 -24.93 -5.41 -12.79
CA LEU A 51 -24.07 -5.31 -13.97
C LEU A 51 -24.74 -5.94 -15.22
N SER A 52 -25.43 -7.07 -15.05
CA SER A 52 -26.17 -7.71 -16.15
C SER A 52 -27.42 -6.95 -16.57
N HIS A 53 -28.03 -6.21 -15.65
CA HIS A 53 -29.23 -5.40 -15.86
C HIS A 53 -28.94 -3.89 -15.95
N CYS A 54 -27.69 -3.49 -16.20
CA CYS A 54 -27.26 -2.09 -16.26
C CYS A 54 -27.98 -1.24 -17.33
N LEU A 55 -28.67 -1.88 -18.28
CA LEU A 55 -29.45 -1.23 -19.35
C LEU A 55 -30.96 -1.53 -19.26
N ALA A 56 -31.42 -2.22 -18.21
CA ALA A 56 -32.83 -2.55 -18.03
C ALA A 56 -33.65 -1.30 -17.67
N PRO A 57 -34.92 -1.21 -18.13
CA PRO A 57 -35.79 -0.09 -17.79
C PRO A 57 -36.04 -0.05 -16.28
N VAL A 58 -35.78 1.10 -15.70
CA VAL A 58 -35.72 1.30 -14.26
C VAL A 58 -37.12 1.53 -13.67
N THR A 59 -37.43 0.83 -12.58
CA THR A 59 -38.53 1.17 -11.68
C THR A 59 -38.11 2.32 -10.77
N LYS A 60 -39.05 3.21 -10.41
CA LYS A 60 -38.79 4.43 -9.60
C LYS A 60 -38.03 4.22 -8.27
N GLU A 61 -37.88 2.98 -7.82
CA GLU A 61 -37.30 2.60 -6.53
C GLU A 61 -35.82 2.16 -6.60
N TYR A 62 -35.26 1.83 -7.77
CA TYR A 62 -33.89 1.30 -7.89
C TYR A 62 -33.08 1.93 -9.04
N LEU A 63 -32.02 2.67 -8.74
CA LEU A 63 -31.09 3.19 -9.77
C LEU A 63 -29.93 2.23 -10.03
N ASN A 64 -29.76 1.81 -11.28
CA ASN A 64 -28.63 0.96 -11.70
C ASN A 64 -27.28 1.71 -11.63
N LEU A 65 -26.16 0.98 -11.67
CA LEU A 65 -24.81 1.55 -11.58
C LEU A 65 -24.51 2.57 -12.70
N ALA A 66 -25.00 2.34 -13.92
CA ALA A 66 -24.78 3.23 -15.06
C ALA A 66 -25.49 4.59 -14.90
N GLN A 67 -26.61 4.64 -14.19
CA GLN A 67 -27.35 5.87 -13.90
C GLN A 67 -26.80 6.62 -12.69
N ARG A 68 -26.33 5.89 -11.68
CA ARG A 68 -25.68 6.48 -10.49
C ARG A 68 -24.35 7.16 -10.80
N THR A 69 -23.72 6.79 -11.92
CA THR A 69 -22.45 7.34 -12.41
C THR A 69 -22.65 8.42 -13.48
N LYS A 70 -23.80 9.12 -13.48
CA LYS A 70 -24.05 10.20 -14.42
C LYS A 70 -22.95 11.27 -14.35
N ASN A 71 -22.48 11.70 -15.51
CA ASN A 71 -21.39 12.68 -15.70
C ASN A 71 -19.99 12.18 -15.32
N PHE A 72 -19.81 10.89 -14.99
CA PHE A 72 -18.48 10.37 -14.73
C PHE A 72 -17.75 10.14 -16.07
N SER A 73 -16.50 10.56 -16.11
CA SER A 73 -15.54 10.17 -17.15
C SER A 73 -15.13 8.70 -17.02
N GLY A 74 -14.54 8.13 -18.07
CA GLY A 74 -14.03 6.76 -18.00
C GLY A 74 -13.01 6.53 -16.87
N ALA A 75 -12.14 7.51 -16.62
CA ALA A 75 -11.14 7.46 -15.54
C ALA A 75 -11.79 7.49 -14.15
N GLU A 76 -12.87 8.25 -13.96
CA GLU A 76 -13.60 8.29 -12.68
C GLU A 76 -14.36 6.98 -12.42
N ILE A 77 -14.91 6.35 -13.46
CA ILE A 77 -15.57 5.03 -13.34
C ILE A 77 -14.53 3.96 -13.00
N GLU A 78 -13.37 3.97 -13.65
CA GLU A 78 -12.25 3.08 -13.29
C GLU A 78 -11.82 3.31 -11.84
N GLY A 79 -11.61 4.57 -11.45
CA GLY A 79 -11.25 4.97 -10.09
C GLY A 79 -12.26 4.48 -9.06
N LEU A 80 -13.56 4.58 -9.37
CA LEU A 80 -14.65 4.07 -8.53
C LEU A 80 -14.55 2.56 -8.33
N VAL A 81 -14.38 1.77 -9.40
CA VAL A 81 -14.26 0.31 -9.32
C VAL A 81 -13.02 -0.08 -8.51
N ARG A 82 -11.90 0.61 -8.71
CA ARG A 82 -10.65 0.39 -7.98
C ARG A 82 -10.81 0.68 -6.49
N ALA A 83 -11.42 1.82 -6.14
CA ALA A 83 -11.68 2.20 -4.75
C ALA A 83 -12.65 1.23 -4.07
N ALA A 84 -13.72 0.83 -4.75
CA ALA A 84 -14.69 -0.14 -4.25
C ALA A 84 -14.03 -1.51 -3.98
N THR A 85 -13.18 -1.98 -4.90
CA THR A 85 -12.41 -3.23 -4.75
C THR A 85 -11.47 -3.15 -3.54
N ALA A 86 -10.72 -2.05 -3.40
CA ALA A 86 -9.83 -1.84 -2.27
C ALA A 86 -10.58 -1.79 -0.93
N HIS A 87 -11.71 -1.08 -0.88
CA HIS A 87 -12.56 -1.02 0.32
C HIS A 87 -13.22 -2.37 0.64
N ALA A 88 -13.65 -3.13 -0.36
CA ALA A 88 -14.22 -4.46 -0.16
C ALA A 88 -13.15 -5.44 0.36
N LEU A 89 -11.95 -5.43 -0.21
CA LEU A 89 -10.83 -6.25 0.25
C LEU A 89 -10.39 -5.88 1.67
N SER A 90 -10.28 -4.58 1.95
CA SER A 90 -9.95 -4.08 3.29
C SER A 90 -11.00 -4.50 4.34
N ARG A 91 -12.29 -4.38 4.01
CA ARG A 91 -13.38 -4.85 4.89
C ARG A 91 -13.43 -6.36 5.01
N GLY A 92 -13.21 -7.11 3.93
CA GLY A 92 -13.25 -8.58 3.94
C GLY A 92 -12.10 -9.16 4.75
N THR A 93 -10.89 -8.62 4.61
CA THR A 93 -9.72 -9.01 5.40
C THR A 93 -9.90 -8.67 6.88
N MET A 94 -10.40 -7.47 7.20
CA MET A 94 -10.73 -7.06 8.57
C MET A 94 -11.87 -7.90 9.17
N ARG A 95 -12.88 -8.26 8.38
CA ARG A 95 -14.00 -9.09 8.84
C ARG A 95 -13.60 -10.53 9.03
N LEU A 96 -12.68 -11.07 8.22
CA LEU A 96 -12.12 -12.40 8.44
C LEU A 96 -11.25 -12.43 9.70
N SER A 97 -10.39 -11.43 9.91
CA SER A 97 -9.59 -11.33 11.14
C SER A 97 -10.46 -11.14 12.37
N ASP A 98 -11.45 -10.24 12.31
CA ASP A 98 -12.37 -9.99 13.43
C ASP A 98 -13.34 -11.15 13.65
N ALA A 99 -13.87 -11.80 12.62
CA ALA A 99 -14.75 -12.95 12.81
C ALA A 99 -14.00 -14.17 13.35
N LEU A 100 -12.74 -14.37 12.94
CA LEU A 100 -11.87 -15.39 13.54
C LEU A 100 -11.54 -15.06 15.00
N LEU A 101 -11.15 -13.81 15.31
CA LEU A 101 -10.84 -13.41 16.68
C LEU A 101 -12.08 -13.46 17.59
N ARG A 102 -13.18 -12.80 17.20
CA ARG A 102 -14.38 -12.67 18.03
C ARG A 102 -15.22 -13.94 18.07
N GLY A 103 -15.36 -14.62 16.93
CA GLY A 103 -16.23 -15.80 16.81
C GLY A 103 -15.67 -17.06 17.48
N PHE A 104 -14.34 -17.20 17.57
CA PHE A 104 -13.72 -18.37 18.18
C PHE A 104 -13.07 -18.10 19.55
N TYR A 105 -12.61 -16.87 19.85
CA TYR A 105 -11.71 -16.65 21.00
C TYR A 105 -12.24 -15.75 22.12
N GLU A 106 -12.91 -14.63 21.81
CA GLU A 106 -13.43 -13.73 22.86
C GLU A 106 -14.43 -14.42 23.81
N ALA A 107 -15.03 -15.54 23.39
CA ALA A 107 -15.96 -16.30 24.21
C ALA A 107 -15.31 -17.35 25.14
N HIS A 108 -14.05 -17.77 24.93
CA HIS A 108 -13.47 -18.94 25.63
C HIS A 108 -12.03 -18.75 26.17
N ASP A 109 -11.36 -17.62 25.92
CA ASP A 109 -9.99 -17.31 26.41
C ASP A 109 -8.92 -18.38 26.09
N ASP A 110 -9.15 -19.20 25.06
CA ASP A 110 -8.27 -20.31 24.68
C ASP A 110 -7.31 -19.92 23.54
N VAL A 111 -6.18 -19.31 23.90
CA VAL A 111 -5.11 -18.89 22.98
C VAL A 111 -4.46 -20.09 22.27
N ALA A 112 -4.40 -21.26 22.92
CA ALA A 112 -3.75 -22.44 22.35
C ALA A 112 -4.57 -22.99 21.17
N ASN A 113 -5.89 -23.06 21.33
CA ASN A 113 -6.78 -23.40 20.23
C ASN A 113 -6.76 -22.33 19.12
N ALA A 114 -6.50 -21.06 19.45
CA ALA A 114 -6.28 -19.96 18.48
C ALA A 114 -5.15 -20.22 17.53
N ARG A 115 -3.97 -20.49 18.10
CA ARG A 115 -2.80 -20.86 17.31
C ARG A 115 -3.08 -22.07 16.44
N ALA A 116 -3.76 -23.09 16.97
CA ALA A 116 -4.10 -24.29 16.23
C ALA A 116 -5.06 -24.04 15.05
N VAL A 117 -6.05 -23.16 15.20
CA VAL A 117 -6.95 -22.78 14.11
C VAL A 117 -6.22 -21.95 13.07
N PHE A 118 -5.44 -20.94 13.47
CA PHE A 118 -4.63 -20.15 12.53
C PHE A 118 -3.65 -21.02 11.74
N GLU A 119 -3.01 -21.99 12.37
CA GLU A 119 -2.15 -22.97 11.71
C GLU A 119 -2.92 -23.84 10.71
N LYS A 120 -4.09 -24.37 11.11
CA LYS A 120 -4.97 -25.15 10.21
C LYS A 120 -5.46 -24.32 9.03
N VAL A 121 -5.84 -23.06 9.26
CA VAL A 121 -6.27 -22.09 8.24
C VAL A 121 -5.12 -21.84 7.26
N ARG A 122 -3.93 -21.54 7.76
CA ARG A 122 -2.72 -21.33 6.95
C ARG A 122 -2.40 -22.55 6.08
N HIS A 123 -2.46 -23.76 6.64
CA HIS A 123 -2.20 -25.00 5.91
C HIS A 123 -3.29 -25.36 4.89
N ARG A 124 -4.58 -25.29 5.27
CA ARG A 124 -5.70 -25.66 4.38
C ARG A 124 -5.91 -24.67 3.25
N LEU A 125 -5.69 -23.38 3.52
CA LEU A 125 -5.89 -22.34 2.54
C LEU A 125 -4.61 -22.00 1.76
N ALA A 126 -3.44 -22.51 2.15
CA ALA A 126 -2.20 -22.38 1.36
C ALA A 126 -2.32 -22.89 -0.08
N SER A 127 -3.19 -23.88 -0.33
CA SER A 127 -3.49 -24.41 -1.67
C SER A 127 -4.61 -23.65 -2.40
N SER A 128 -5.44 -22.89 -1.69
CA SER A 128 -6.61 -22.18 -2.22
C SER A 128 -6.37 -20.67 -2.44
N PHE A 129 -5.43 -20.07 -1.70
CA PHE A 129 -5.12 -18.65 -1.81
C PHE A 129 -4.46 -18.30 -3.14
N ARG A 130 -5.24 -17.68 -4.03
CA ARG A 130 -4.74 -17.08 -5.27
C ARG A 130 -4.19 -15.66 -5.05
N SER A 131 -4.61 -14.95 -4.00
CA SER A 131 -4.16 -13.58 -3.70
C SER A 131 -3.09 -13.54 -2.60
N LEU A 132 -2.11 -12.65 -2.78
CA LEU A 132 -1.02 -12.42 -1.82
C LEU A 132 -1.52 -11.71 -0.56
N ASP A 133 -2.52 -10.85 -0.72
CA ASP A 133 -3.08 -10.01 0.33
C ASP A 133 -3.86 -10.81 1.38
N GLU A 134 -4.60 -11.84 0.97
CA GLU A 134 -5.31 -12.73 1.90
C GLU A 134 -4.33 -13.50 2.81
N ARG A 135 -3.22 -13.99 2.24
CA ARG A 135 -2.18 -14.68 3.02
C ARG A 135 -1.53 -13.74 4.02
N ALA A 136 -1.22 -12.51 3.60
CA ALA A 136 -0.64 -11.51 4.48
C ALA A 136 -1.60 -11.09 5.59
N ALA A 137 -2.89 -10.94 5.29
CA ALA A 137 -3.90 -10.56 6.28
C ALA A 137 -4.02 -11.57 7.42
N ILE A 138 -3.97 -12.86 7.14
CA ILE A 138 -4.05 -13.92 8.16
C ILE A 138 -2.82 -13.91 9.05
N VAL A 139 -1.63 -13.74 8.46
CA VAL A 139 -0.38 -13.61 9.22
C VAL A 139 -0.43 -12.37 10.13
N CYS A 140 -0.87 -11.22 9.61
CA CYS A 140 -1.06 -10.02 10.44
C CYS A 140 -2.05 -10.27 11.58
N ALA A 141 -3.17 -10.93 11.31
CA ALA A 141 -4.18 -11.24 12.34
C ALA A 141 -3.63 -12.15 13.45
N GLN A 142 -2.79 -13.13 13.09
CA GLN A 142 -2.11 -13.98 14.06
C GLN A 142 -1.11 -13.17 14.91
N ILE A 143 -0.34 -12.25 14.29
CA ILE A 143 0.55 -11.35 15.03
C ILE A 143 -0.25 -10.47 16.01
N GLU A 144 -1.33 -9.85 15.53
CA GLU A 144 -2.21 -9.01 16.37
C GLU A 144 -2.80 -9.78 17.55
N LEU A 145 -3.17 -11.06 17.36
CA LEU A 145 -3.62 -11.92 18.44
C LEU A 145 -2.53 -12.07 19.51
N GLU A 146 -1.30 -12.41 19.12
CA GLU A 146 -0.19 -12.58 20.08
C GLU A 146 0.10 -11.29 20.85
N LEU A 147 0.01 -10.13 20.17
CA LEU A 147 0.17 -8.81 20.80
C LEU A 147 -0.92 -8.52 21.84
N ARG A 148 -2.17 -8.87 21.56
CA ARG A 148 -3.29 -8.68 22.50
C ARG A 148 -3.14 -9.51 23.78
N HIS A 149 -2.50 -10.67 23.68
CA HIS A 149 -2.25 -11.55 24.82
C HIS A 149 -0.90 -11.31 25.50
N GLY A 150 -0.16 -10.25 25.12
CA GLY A 150 1.11 -9.89 25.73
C GLY A 150 2.28 -10.81 25.37
N ALA A 151 2.13 -11.68 24.37
CA ALA A 151 3.18 -12.56 23.89
C ALA A 151 4.08 -11.83 22.87
N PHE A 152 4.71 -10.73 23.30
CA PHE A 152 5.45 -9.80 22.43
C PHE A 152 6.63 -10.47 21.70
N ASP A 153 7.43 -11.28 22.41
CA ASP A 153 8.58 -11.98 21.81
C ASP A 153 8.14 -12.98 20.74
N ALA A 154 7.06 -13.72 21.01
CA ALA A 154 6.50 -14.68 20.06
C ALA A 154 5.93 -13.97 18.82
N ALA A 155 5.28 -12.81 19.01
CA ALA A 155 4.77 -11.98 17.93
C ALA A 155 5.90 -11.49 17.01
N LEU A 156 7.01 -11.00 17.59
CA LEU A 156 8.17 -10.51 16.84
C LEU A 156 8.87 -11.63 16.07
N GLU A 157 9.13 -12.77 16.71
CA GLU A 157 9.74 -13.93 16.04
C GLU A 157 8.87 -14.47 14.92
N PHE A 158 7.55 -14.51 15.12
CA PHE A 158 6.62 -14.92 14.08
C PHE A 158 6.60 -13.94 12.90
N ALA A 159 6.63 -12.63 13.15
CA ALA A 159 6.73 -11.61 12.11
C ALA A 159 8.04 -11.74 11.30
N ARG A 160 9.18 -11.95 11.97
CA ARG A 160 10.48 -12.22 11.33
C ARG A 160 10.43 -13.46 10.44
N ALA A 161 9.84 -14.55 10.93
CA ALA A 161 9.70 -15.80 10.18
C ALA A 161 8.78 -15.64 8.96
N ALA A 162 7.65 -14.94 9.12
CA ALA A 162 6.68 -14.76 8.05
C ALA A 162 7.22 -13.90 6.89
N CYS A 163 7.98 -12.85 7.18
CA CYS A 163 8.63 -12.01 6.16
C CYS A 163 9.66 -12.77 5.31
N ARG A 164 10.16 -13.95 5.74
CA ARG A 164 11.08 -14.79 4.96
C ARG A 164 10.37 -15.73 3.99
N GLN A 165 9.07 -15.95 4.16
CA GLN A 165 8.31 -16.93 3.37
C GLN A 165 7.78 -16.31 2.06
N LYS A 166 8.11 -16.92 0.91
CA LYS A 166 7.49 -16.57 -0.37
C LYS A 166 6.08 -17.22 -0.47
N PRO A 167 5.05 -16.53 -0.97
CA PRO A 167 5.05 -15.20 -1.58
C PRO A 167 4.82 -14.03 -0.59
N VAL A 168 4.51 -14.32 0.69
CA VAL A 168 4.11 -13.32 1.70
C VAL A 168 5.16 -12.21 1.91
N MET A 169 6.44 -12.53 1.70
CA MET A 169 7.57 -11.58 1.68
C MET A 169 7.35 -10.33 0.83
N ARG A 170 6.45 -10.32 -0.16
CA ARG A 170 6.17 -9.12 -0.97
C ARG A 170 5.05 -8.24 -0.41
N SER A 171 4.41 -8.61 0.68
CA SER A 171 3.35 -7.81 1.28
C SER A 171 3.92 -6.62 2.03
N LEU A 172 3.61 -5.41 1.55
CA LEU A 172 4.02 -4.18 2.21
C LEU A 172 3.40 -4.05 3.62
N LYS A 173 2.14 -4.50 3.79
CA LYS A 173 1.43 -4.46 5.07
C LYS A 173 2.18 -5.26 6.16
N LEU A 174 2.64 -6.46 5.82
CA LEU A 174 3.38 -7.29 6.76
C LEU A 174 4.73 -6.67 7.13
N TRP A 175 5.43 -6.08 6.16
CA TRP A 175 6.70 -5.41 6.39
C TRP A 175 6.57 -4.16 7.27
N HIS A 176 5.53 -3.34 7.07
CA HIS A 176 5.24 -2.22 7.97
C HIS A 176 5.01 -2.73 9.40
N LEU A 177 4.15 -3.73 9.57
CA LEU A 177 3.89 -4.32 10.89
C LEU A 177 5.18 -4.86 11.53
N ARG A 178 6.04 -5.54 10.77
CA ARG A 178 7.32 -6.03 11.28
C ARG A 178 8.23 -4.88 11.73
N VAL A 179 8.35 -3.83 10.93
CA VAL A 179 9.20 -2.68 11.25
C VAL A 179 8.70 -1.98 12.53
N ASP A 180 7.39 -1.75 12.64
CA ASP A 180 6.79 -1.14 13.83
C ASP A 180 7.05 -1.99 15.09
N LEU A 181 7.01 -3.32 14.96
CA LEU A 181 7.35 -4.24 16.04
C LEU A 181 8.85 -4.24 16.39
N GLU A 182 9.74 -4.16 15.41
CA GLU A 182 11.18 -4.07 15.65
C GLU A 182 11.54 -2.74 16.32
N GLU A 183 10.90 -1.63 15.94
CA GLU A 183 11.11 -0.34 16.62
C GLU A 183 10.65 -0.35 18.08
N SER A 184 9.57 -1.07 18.38
CA SER A 184 8.97 -1.11 19.72
C SER A 184 9.58 -2.17 20.64
N LEU A 185 9.97 -3.32 20.10
CA LEU A 185 10.37 -4.52 20.85
C LEU A 185 11.79 -5.01 20.52
N GLY A 186 12.35 -4.59 19.38
CA GLY A 186 13.65 -5.07 18.87
C GLY A 186 14.85 -4.29 19.40
N ASP A 187 16.04 -4.64 18.89
CA ASP A 187 17.27 -3.91 19.14
C ASP A 187 17.66 -3.05 17.92
N VAL A 188 18.49 -2.02 18.14
CA VAL A 188 18.89 -1.10 17.06
C VAL A 188 19.48 -1.85 15.84
N PRO A 189 20.34 -2.88 16.01
CA PRO A 189 20.82 -3.69 14.90
C PRO A 189 19.72 -4.47 14.15
N SER A 190 18.75 -5.07 14.84
CA SER A 190 17.66 -5.82 14.21
C SER A 190 16.73 -4.90 13.43
N THR A 191 16.35 -3.76 14.01
CA THR A 191 15.53 -2.74 13.37
C THR A 191 16.20 -2.20 12.13
N ARG A 192 17.50 -1.87 12.21
CA ARG A 192 18.30 -1.45 11.06
C ARG A 192 18.31 -2.51 9.96
N SER A 193 18.57 -3.78 10.31
CA SER A 193 18.57 -4.87 9.35
C SER A 193 17.20 -5.09 8.71
N ALA A 194 16.10 -4.89 9.45
CA ALA A 194 14.75 -4.97 8.91
C ALA A 194 14.50 -3.91 7.84
N TYR A 195 14.87 -2.66 8.11
CA TYR A 195 14.78 -1.56 7.15
C TYR A 195 15.67 -1.76 5.92
N GLU A 196 16.93 -2.15 6.11
CA GLU A 196 17.88 -2.41 5.01
C GLU A 196 17.35 -3.50 4.07
N HIS A 197 16.83 -4.60 4.62
CA HIS A 197 16.21 -5.65 3.81
C HIS A 197 15.02 -5.14 2.99
N LEU A 198 14.21 -4.24 3.54
CA LEU A 198 13.05 -3.69 2.86
C LEU A 198 13.47 -2.80 1.67
N ILE A 199 14.54 -2.02 1.86
CA ILE A 199 15.18 -1.24 0.80
C ILE A 199 15.74 -2.16 -0.30
N ASP A 200 16.43 -3.24 0.06
CA ASP A 200 17.02 -4.19 -0.90
C ASP A 200 15.96 -4.94 -1.70
N LEU A 201 14.80 -5.24 -1.08
CA LEU A 201 13.64 -5.80 -1.75
C LEU A 201 12.91 -4.80 -2.66
N LYS A 202 13.33 -3.53 -2.69
CA LYS A 202 12.69 -2.42 -3.44
C LYS A 202 11.22 -2.22 -3.08
N LEU A 203 10.85 -2.55 -1.83
CA LEU A 203 9.51 -2.32 -1.28
C LEU A 203 9.42 -1.00 -0.50
N ALA A 204 10.54 -0.29 -0.36
CA ALA A 204 10.60 0.93 0.44
C ALA A 204 9.69 2.01 -0.15
N THR A 205 9.00 2.73 0.72
CA THR A 205 8.27 3.94 0.37
C THR A 205 9.03 5.16 0.88
N PRO A 206 8.89 6.35 0.28
CA PRO A 206 9.51 7.56 0.79
C PRO A 206 9.19 7.84 2.27
N GLY A 207 7.95 7.55 2.71
CA GLY A 207 7.55 7.71 4.10
C GLY A 207 8.32 6.77 5.05
N LEU A 208 8.50 5.51 4.66
CA LEU A 208 9.26 4.54 5.44
C LEU A 208 10.74 4.93 5.57
N VAL A 209 11.34 5.46 4.49
CA VAL A 209 12.72 5.97 4.54
C VAL A 209 12.85 7.07 5.59
N LEU A 210 11.90 8.00 5.63
CA LEU A 210 11.90 9.10 6.61
C LEU A 210 11.72 8.60 8.04
N GLN A 211 10.88 7.59 8.27
CA GLN A 211 10.75 6.94 9.57
C GLN A 211 12.07 6.31 10.00
N PHE A 212 12.74 5.60 9.09
CA PHE A 212 14.03 4.96 9.36
C PHE A 212 15.13 5.98 9.71
N THR A 213 15.24 7.08 8.96
CA THR A 213 16.26 8.09 9.24
C THR A 213 15.98 8.82 10.54
N ALA A 214 14.72 9.12 10.86
CA ALA A 214 14.33 9.68 12.14
C ALA A 214 14.65 8.73 13.31
N TYR A 215 14.44 7.42 13.14
CA TYR A 215 14.82 6.41 14.12
C TYR A 215 16.34 6.41 14.36
N LEU A 216 17.15 6.42 13.29
CA LEU A 216 18.62 6.44 13.40
C LEU A 216 19.15 7.73 14.04
N GLU A 217 18.56 8.88 13.72
CA GLU A 217 18.93 10.17 14.31
C GLU A 217 18.63 10.20 15.82
N THR A 218 17.50 9.63 16.24
CA THR A 218 17.13 9.50 17.66
C THR A 218 18.13 8.64 18.44
N HIS A 219 18.69 7.61 17.80
CA HIS A 219 19.70 6.72 18.40
C HIS A 219 21.14 7.20 18.18
N ALA A 220 21.33 8.44 17.70
CA ALA A 220 22.64 9.06 17.42
C ALA A 220 23.50 8.39 16.32
N TYR A 221 22.90 7.60 15.44
CA TYR A 221 23.57 6.96 14.28
C TYR A 221 23.55 7.86 13.04
N TYR A 222 24.03 9.10 13.17
CA TYR A 222 23.93 10.14 12.13
C TYR A 222 24.60 9.78 10.80
N GLU A 223 25.81 9.21 10.83
CA GLU A 223 26.49 8.81 9.59
C GLU A 223 25.69 7.77 8.81
N HIS A 224 25.07 6.82 9.50
CA HIS A 224 24.22 5.81 8.85
C HIS A 224 22.95 6.45 8.29
N ALA A 225 22.32 7.38 9.01
CA ALA A 225 21.16 8.11 8.51
C ALA A 225 21.48 8.84 7.19
N PHE A 226 22.66 9.45 7.06
CA PHE A 226 23.09 10.08 5.81
C PHE A 226 23.32 9.09 4.67
N HIS A 227 23.89 7.91 4.94
CA HIS A 227 24.01 6.85 3.93
C HIS A 227 22.64 6.36 3.45
N VAL A 228 21.67 6.27 4.36
CA VAL A 228 20.28 5.91 4.03
C VAL A 228 19.64 6.99 3.15
N TYR A 229 19.81 8.29 3.46
CA TYR A 229 19.33 9.37 2.60
C TYR A 229 19.95 9.31 1.19
N GLU A 230 21.27 9.08 1.08
CA GLU A 230 21.95 8.96 -0.21
C GLU A 230 21.42 7.78 -1.04
N LYS A 231 21.21 6.61 -0.41
CA LYS A 231 20.60 5.44 -1.06
C LYS A 231 19.14 5.72 -1.47
N ALA A 232 18.38 6.43 -0.64
CA ALA A 232 16.99 6.74 -0.91
C ALA A 232 16.80 7.71 -2.08
N VAL A 233 17.65 8.74 -2.20
CA VAL A 233 17.63 9.67 -3.34
C VAL A 233 17.90 8.93 -4.65
N GLN A 234 18.81 7.95 -4.66
CA GLN A 234 19.09 7.14 -5.84
C GLN A 234 17.91 6.23 -6.21
N LEU A 235 17.16 5.74 -5.21
CA LEU A 235 15.96 4.93 -5.43
C LEU A 235 14.75 5.74 -5.89
N PHE A 236 14.62 6.99 -5.41
CA PHE A 236 13.51 7.89 -5.73
C PHE A 236 14.02 9.20 -6.32
N PRO A 237 14.59 9.18 -7.55
CA PRO A 237 15.20 10.38 -8.13
C PRO A 237 14.15 11.42 -8.59
N ALA A 238 12.91 11.00 -8.90
CA ALA A 238 11.92 11.89 -9.48
C ALA A 238 11.14 12.71 -8.43
N PHE A 239 10.93 13.99 -8.74
CA PHE A 239 9.91 14.81 -8.07
C PHE A 239 8.51 14.31 -8.49
N PRO A 240 7.51 14.27 -7.57
CA PRO A 240 7.44 14.92 -6.25
C PRO A 240 7.96 14.08 -5.08
N HIS A 241 8.24 12.80 -5.28
CA HIS A 241 8.60 11.86 -4.20
C HIS A 241 9.98 12.11 -3.59
N ALA A 242 10.90 12.66 -4.38
CA ALA A 242 12.24 13.05 -3.91
C ALA A 242 12.22 14.25 -2.94
N LYS A 243 11.25 15.17 -3.09
CA LYS A 243 11.17 16.42 -2.32
C LYS A 243 11.22 16.20 -0.79
N PRO A 244 10.34 15.38 -0.17
CA PRO A 244 10.36 15.22 1.27
C PRO A 244 11.66 14.58 1.78
N ILE A 245 12.27 13.67 1.01
CA ILE A 245 13.56 13.04 1.34
C ILE A 245 14.68 14.09 1.35
N TRP A 246 14.76 14.92 0.31
CA TRP A 246 15.75 15.98 0.23
C TRP A 246 15.60 17.05 1.30
N THR A 247 14.36 17.48 1.59
CA THR A 247 14.10 18.45 2.67
C THR A 247 14.57 17.93 4.01
N ALA A 248 14.25 16.67 4.34
CA ALA A 248 14.69 16.03 5.57
C ALA A 248 16.22 15.89 5.62
N TYR A 249 16.83 15.42 4.53
CA TYR A 249 18.28 15.23 4.45
C TYR A 249 19.05 16.54 4.66
N LEU A 250 18.66 17.60 3.93
CA LEU A 250 19.31 18.90 4.04
C LEU A 250 19.10 19.52 5.43
N ALA A 251 17.90 19.38 6.01
CA ALA A 251 17.61 19.87 7.36
C ALA A 251 18.49 19.16 8.40
N ALA A 252 18.56 17.82 8.35
CA ALA A 252 19.41 17.03 9.25
C ALA A 252 20.90 17.36 9.09
N PHE A 253 21.37 17.51 7.85
CA PHE A 253 22.78 17.81 7.55
C PHE A 253 23.18 19.21 8.05
N THR A 254 22.37 20.23 7.78
CA THR A 254 22.63 21.61 8.21
C THR A 254 22.57 21.75 9.72
N HIS A 255 21.58 21.14 10.37
CA HIS A 255 21.46 21.15 11.84
C HIS A 255 22.67 20.49 12.52
N ARG A 256 23.19 19.39 11.97
CA ARG A 256 24.30 18.64 12.57
C ARG A 256 25.67 19.28 12.36
N TYR A 257 25.92 19.79 11.15
CA TYR A 257 27.25 20.22 10.75
C TYR A 257 27.47 21.73 10.85
N GLN A 258 26.40 22.56 10.90
CA GLN A 258 26.43 24.01 11.16
C GLN A 258 27.57 24.80 10.47
N GLY A 259 28.00 24.36 9.28
CA GLY A 259 29.08 25.01 8.51
C GLY A 259 30.48 24.39 8.59
N THR A 260 30.69 23.30 9.34
CA THR A 260 32.00 22.59 9.36
C THR A 260 32.33 21.87 8.05
N LYS A 261 31.32 21.45 7.28
CA LYS A 261 31.45 20.73 5.99
C LYS A 261 30.73 21.47 4.85
N LEU A 262 31.14 22.72 4.60
CA LEU A 262 30.51 23.60 3.60
C LEU A 262 30.56 23.06 2.16
N GLU A 263 31.67 22.44 1.77
CA GLU A 263 31.82 21.87 0.41
C GLU A 263 30.81 20.75 0.17
N ARG A 264 30.73 19.78 1.08
CA ARG A 264 29.74 18.70 1.01
C ARG A 264 28.30 19.24 1.05
N ALA A 265 28.02 20.26 1.85
CA ALA A 265 26.71 20.91 1.85
C ALA A 265 26.39 21.49 0.46
N ARG A 266 27.34 22.22 -0.14
CA ARG A 266 27.18 22.81 -1.47
C ARG A 266 26.92 21.76 -2.53
N ASP A 267 27.65 20.65 -2.50
CA ASP A 267 27.44 19.54 -3.44
C ASP A 267 26.05 18.93 -3.30
N LEU A 268 25.55 18.74 -2.07
CA LEU A 268 24.20 18.25 -1.83
C LEU A 268 23.13 19.22 -2.37
N TYR A 269 23.27 20.52 -2.11
CA TYR A 269 22.36 21.52 -2.68
C TYR A 269 22.41 21.54 -4.21
N GLN A 270 23.59 21.40 -4.81
CA GLN A 270 23.73 21.35 -6.27
C GLN A 270 23.07 20.11 -6.86
N GLN A 271 23.17 18.96 -6.21
CA GLN A 271 22.48 17.73 -6.63
C GLN A 271 20.96 17.92 -6.62
N VAL A 272 20.40 18.59 -5.60
CA VAL A 272 18.97 18.91 -5.56
C VAL A 272 18.57 19.82 -6.72
N LEU A 273 19.33 20.88 -6.97
CA LEU A 273 19.04 21.84 -8.05
C LEU A 273 19.07 21.20 -9.43
N ASN A 274 19.93 20.20 -9.65
CA ASN A 274 19.99 19.48 -10.93
C ASN A 274 18.77 18.58 -11.18
N VAL A 275 18.06 18.17 -10.13
CA VAL A 275 16.96 17.22 -10.19
C VAL A 275 15.60 17.90 -9.99
N ALA A 276 15.58 19.09 -9.38
CA ALA A 276 14.39 19.88 -9.17
C ALA A 276 13.84 20.45 -10.50
N PRO A 277 12.53 20.35 -10.75
CA PRO A 277 11.87 20.93 -11.94
C PRO A 277 11.74 22.46 -11.88
#